data_AF-A0A2J0MQR2-F1
#
_entry.id   AF-A0A2J0MQR2-F1
#
_cell.length_a   1.000
_cell.length_b   1.000
_cell.length_c   1.000
_cell.angle_alpha   90.00
_cell.angle_beta   90.00
_cell.angle_gamma   90.00
#
_symmetry.space_group_name_H-M   'P 1'
#
loop_
_entity.id
_entity.type
_entity.pdbx_description
1 polymer ?
#
loop_
_entity_poly.entity_id
_entity_poly.type
_entity_poly.pdbx_seq_one_letter_code
_entity_poly.pdbx_strand_id
1 'polypeptide(L)'
;MEKEMQNHSKKNEFEKAAELRNKIFALRHIQDVALISEPDPASILPLKRGGREGKGLRIEAYDISNISGQYAVGSMAVFSSGEPDKSQYRKFKIKTIEGSNDVGMMAEILFRRFRHPEWPQPDLILLDG
;
A
#
# COMPACT_ATOMS: atom_id res chain seq x y z
N MET A 1 -17.68 -13.96 19.68
CA MET A 1 -17.54 -13.05 18.52
C MET A 1 -17.92 -13.69 17.19
N GLU A 2 -17.18 -14.65 16.60
CA GLU A 2 -17.54 -15.21 15.27
C GLU A 2 -18.90 -15.92 15.24
N LYS A 3 -19.18 -16.74 16.26
CA LYS A 3 -20.47 -17.44 16.40
C LYS A 3 -21.64 -16.47 16.58
N GLU A 4 -21.41 -15.34 17.25
CA GLU A 4 -22.41 -14.29 17.46
C GLU A 4 -22.65 -13.47 16.19
N MET A 5 -21.58 -13.13 15.46
CA MET A 5 -21.65 -12.49 14.15
C MET A 5 -22.48 -13.34 13.17
N GLN A 6 -22.22 -14.65 13.12
CA GLN A 6 -22.99 -15.58 12.28
C GLN A 6 -24.46 -15.67 12.72
N ASN A 7 -24.75 -15.62 14.03
CA ASN A 7 -26.12 -15.61 14.52
C ASN A 7 -26.85 -14.30 14.16
N HIS A 8 -26.22 -13.13 14.26
CA HIS A 8 -26.82 -11.87 13.84
C HIS A 8 -27.03 -11.81 12.32
N SER A 9 -26.09 -12.35 11.54
CA SER A 9 -26.25 -12.50 10.09
C SER A 9 -27.43 -13.41 9.72
N LYS A 10 -27.62 -14.54 10.42
CA LYS A 10 -28.77 -15.44 10.24
C LYS A 10 -30.11 -14.83 10.67
N LYS A 11 -30.09 -13.84 11.55
CA LYS A 11 -31.27 -13.09 12.01
C LYS A 11 -31.56 -11.83 11.18
N ASN A 12 -30.83 -11.60 10.07
CA ASN A 12 -30.90 -10.38 9.25
C ASN A 12 -30.54 -9.09 10.00
N GLU A 13 -29.84 -9.20 11.12
CA GLU A 13 -29.33 -8.06 11.89
C GLU A 13 -27.93 -7.65 11.37
N PHE A 14 -27.89 -7.16 10.13
CA PHE A 14 -26.65 -6.95 9.37
C PHE A 14 -25.72 -5.89 9.97
N GLU A 15 -26.26 -4.84 10.62
CA GLU A 15 -25.44 -3.80 11.26
C GLU A 15 -24.62 -4.37 12.42
N LYS A 16 -25.25 -5.15 13.31
CA LYS A 16 -24.56 -5.81 14.43
C LYS A 16 -23.57 -6.86 13.95
N ALA A 17 -23.91 -7.59 12.89
CA ALA A 17 -22.97 -8.52 12.26
C ALA A 17 -21.76 -7.79 11.66
N ALA A 18 -21.95 -6.63 11.03
CA ALA A 18 -20.87 -5.82 10.49
C ALA A 18 -19.96 -5.26 11.58
N GLU A 19 -20.51 -4.78 12.70
CA GLU A 19 -19.71 -4.33 13.85
C GLU A 19 -18.83 -5.45 14.41
N LEU A 20 -19.41 -6.64 14.62
CA LEU A 20 -18.67 -7.79 15.11
C LEU A 20 -17.60 -8.25 14.12
N ARG A 21 -17.91 -8.25 12.82
CA ARG A 21 -16.93 -8.52 11.77
C ARG A 21 -15.76 -7.55 11.83
N ASN A 22 -16.03 -6.25 11.94
CA ASN A 22 -15.00 -5.21 11.99
C ASN A 22 -14.14 -5.34 13.26
N LYS A 23 -14.74 -5.70 14.41
CA LYS A 23 -14.00 -5.98 15.65
C LYS A 23 -13.11 -7.22 15.53
N ILE A 24 -13.62 -8.30 14.93
CA ILE A 24 -12.86 -9.54 14.67
C ILE A 24 -11.72 -9.26 13.70
N PHE A 25 -11.97 -8.47 12.66
CA PHE A 25 -10.96 -7.99 11.73
C PHE A 25 -9.88 -7.22 12.48
N ALA A 26 -10.22 -6.18 13.24
CA ALA A 26 -9.25 -5.39 14.00
C ALA A 26 -8.41 -6.26 14.96
N LEU A 27 -9.03 -7.18 15.70
CA LEU A 27 -8.32 -8.08 16.64
C LEU A 27 -7.36 -9.03 15.94
N ARG A 28 -7.73 -9.56 14.77
CA ARG A 28 -6.83 -10.40 13.95
C ARG A 28 -5.67 -9.59 13.37
N HIS A 29 -5.96 -8.39 12.88
CA HIS A 29 -4.95 -7.53 12.26
C HIS A 29 -4.03 -6.85 13.27
N ILE A 30 -4.39 -6.79 14.57
CA ILE A 30 -3.45 -6.40 15.63
C ILE A 30 -2.25 -7.37 15.69
N GLN A 31 -2.45 -8.67 15.39
CA GLN A 31 -1.32 -9.62 15.30
C GLN A 31 -0.42 -9.32 14.10
N ASP A 32 -0.99 -8.86 12.98
CA ASP A 32 -0.23 -8.43 11.81
C ASP A 32 0.61 -7.17 12.10
N VAL A 33 0.08 -6.26 12.94
CA VAL A 33 0.78 -5.03 13.36
C VAL A 33 1.91 -5.33 14.37
N ALA A 34 1.72 -6.29 15.27
CA ALA A 34 2.75 -6.68 16.23
C ALA A 34 3.97 -7.36 15.59
N LEU A 35 3.79 -7.99 14.43
CA LEU A 35 4.86 -8.60 13.61
C LEU A 35 5.81 -7.59 12.95
N ILE A 36 5.60 -6.27 13.14
CA ILE A 36 6.49 -5.21 12.67
C ILE A 36 7.69 -5.01 13.61
N SER A 37 7.69 -5.64 14.80
CA SER A 37 8.79 -5.53 15.76
C SER A 37 9.78 -6.69 15.60
N GLU A 38 11.00 -6.30 15.27
CA GLU A 38 12.20 -7.08 14.91
C GLU A 38 12.26 -7.49 13.44
N PRO A 39 13.17 -6.89 12.64
CA PRO A 39 13.37 -7.28 11.25
C PRO A 39 14.11 -8.63 11.24
N ASP A 40 13.37 -9.73 11.32
CA ASP A 40 13.86 -11.00 10.82
C ASP A 40 13.77 -10.93 9.28
N PRO A 41 14.90 -10.98 8.56
CA PRO A 41 14.89 -11.00 7.09
C PRO A 41 14.04 -12.15 6.52
N ALA A 42 13.78 -13.20 7.31
CA ALA A 42 12.91 -14.31 6.95
C ALA A 42 11.41 -14.07 7.29
N SER A 43 11.07 -13.08 8.12
CA SER A 43 9.69 -12.71 8.48
C SER A 43 9.08 -11.65 7.57
N ILE A 44 9.91 -10.96 6.76
CA ILE A 44 9.44 -10.34 5.52
C ILE A 44 8.96 -11.50 4.66
N LEU A 45 7.67 -11.83 4.80
CA LEU A 45 7.06 -13.03 4.25
C LEU A 45 7.68 -13.39 2.89
N PRO A 46 7.89 -14.69 2.59
CA PRO A 46 7.83 -15.11 1.22
C PRO A 46 6.39 -14.83 0.77
N LEU A 47 6.14 -13.60 0.29
CA LEU A 47 5.02 -13.24 -0.55
C LEU A 47 5.20 -13.97 -1.90
N LYS A 48 5.33 -15.29 -1.84
CA LYS A 48 4.89 -16.20 -2.89
C LYS A 48 3.36 -16.17 -2.88
N ARG A 49 2.78 -15.02 -3.25
CA ARG A 49 1.44 -15.06 -3.83
C ARG A 49 1.57 -15.85 -5.12
N GLY A 50 0.79 -16.92 -5.21
CA GLY A 50 0.99 -17.99 -6.16
C GLY A 50 1.22 -17.53 -7.60
N GLY A 51 2.13 -18.23 -8.28
CA GLY A 51 2.16 -18.32 -9.73
C GLY A 51 3.28 -17.59 -10.48
N ARG A 52 4.14 -16.79 -9.82
CA ARG A 52 5.33 -16.22 -10.48
C ARG A 52 6.59 -16.89 -9.98
N GLU A 53 6.87 -18.08 -10.51
CA GLU A 53 8.18 -18.70 -10.38
C GLU A 53 9.25 -17.74 -10.96
N GLY A 54 10.17 -17.27 -10.11
CA GLY A 54 11.40 -16.60 -10.55
C GLY A 54 11.41 -15.06 -10.59
N LYS A 55 10.32 -14.35 -10.25
CA LYS A 55 10.34 -12.88 -10.15
C LYS A 55 10.32 -12.44 -8.69
N GLY A 56 11.38 -11.80 -8.23
CA GLY A 56 11.46 -11.24 -6.88
C GLY A 56 10.37 -10.20 -6.63
N LEU A 57 9.93 -10.09 -5.37
CA LEU A 57 8.90 -9.15 -4.93
C LEU A 57 9.31 -7.71 -5.27
N ARG A 58 8.47 -6.98 -6.00
CA ARG A 58 8.67 -5.55 -6.28
C ARG A 58 7.69 -4.71 -5.46
N ILE A 59 8.23 -3.89 -4.57
CA ILE A 59 7.47 -2.94 -3.76
C ILE A 59 7.79 -1.53 -4.25
N GLU A 60 6.77 -0.68 -4.43
CA GLU A 60 6.94 0.73 -4.77
C GLU A 60 6.33 1.60 -3.67
N ALA A 61 7.11 2.54 -3.14
CA ALA A 61 6.66 3.49 -2.12
C ALA A 61 6.64 4.91 -2.70
N TYR A 62 5.58 5.65 -2.44
CA TYR A 62 5.34 6.99 -2.97
C TYR A 62 5.18 8.00 -1.84
N ASP A 63 5.86 9.14 -1.95
CA ASP A 63 5.78 10.26 -1.01
C ASP A 63 5.58 11.59 -1.77
N ILE A 64 4.83 12.53 -1.19
CA ILE A 64 4.59 13.88 -1.72
C ILE A 64 5.32 14.91 -0.87
N SER A 65 6.27 15.60 -1.48
CA SER A 65 6.99 16.71 -0.87
C SER A 65 6.51 18.05 -1.44
N ASN A 66 5.90 18.89 -0.59
CA ASN A 66 5.51 20.24 -0.93
C ASN A 66 6.64 21.23 -0.60
N ILE A 67 7.38 21.68 -1.62
CA ILE A 67 8.43 22.69 -1.44
C ILE A 67 7.79 24.09 -1.50
N SER A 68 7.64 24.70 -0.33
CA SER A 68 7.32 26.12 -0.05
C SER A 68 6.76 26.92 -1.23
N GLY A 69 5.56 26.54 -1.69
CA GLY A 69 4.67 27.38 -2.49
C GLY A 69 4.87 27.42 -4.02
N GLN A 70 5.87 26.75 -4.60
CA GLN A 70 6.07 26.83 -6.06
C GLN A 70 6.16 25.50 -6.80
N TYR A 71 6.62 24.42 -6.17
CA TYR A 71 6.74 23.12 -6.86
C TYR A 71 6.45 21.97 -5.89
N ALA A 72 5.33 21.27 -6.11
CA ALA A 72 5.09 19.97 -5.51
C ALA A 72 5.83 18.90 -6.30
N VAL A 73 6.54 18.02 -5.59
CA VAL A 73 7.31 16.92 -6.17
C VAL A 73 6.95 15.65 -5.45
N GLY A 74 6.57 14.62 -6.19
CA GLY A 74 6.47 13.28 -5.62
C GLY A 74 7.69 12.44 -5.91
N SER A 75 7.99 11.53 -4.99
CA SER A 75 9.09 10.57 -5.12
C SER A 75 8.55 9.15 -5.17
N MET A 76 9.25 8.26 -5.89
CA MET A 76 8.98 6.84 -5.93
C MET A 76 10.27 6.10 -5.57
N ALA A 77 10.26 5.41 -4.43
CA ALA A 77 11.28 4.46 -4.02
C ALA A 77 10.85 3.05 -4.41
N VAL A 78 11.82 2.20 -4.74
CA VAL A 78 11.55 0.84 -5.21
C VAL A 78 12.38 -0.13 -4.40
N PHE A 79 11.76 -1.22 -3.95
CA PHE A 79 12.44 -2.35 -3.36
C PHE A 79 12.21 -3.58 -4.24
N SER A 80 13.28 -4.29 -4.54
CA SER A 80 13.29 -5.50 -5.36
C SER A 80 13.88 -6.62 -4.51
N SER A 81 13.14 -7.71 -4.29
CA SER A 81 13.58 -8.85 -3.48
C SER A 81 14.02 -8.48 -2.05
N GLY A 82 13.39 -7.46 -1.46
CA GLY A 82 13.70 -6.99 -0.10
C GLY A 82 14.84 -5.96 -0.02
N GLU A 83 15.52 -5.65 -1.13
CA GLU A 83 16.60 -4.66 -1.16
C GLU A 83 16.19 -3.37 -1.90
N PRO A 84 16.68 -2.18 -1.48
CA PRO A 84 16.42 -0.93 -2.19
C PRO A 84 17.04 -0.94 -3.60
N ASP A 85 16.20 -0.81 -4.62
CA ASP A 85 16.61 -0.70 -6.03
C ASP A 85 16.67 0.77 -6.48
N LYS A 86 17.77 1.43 -6.12
CA LYS A 86 18.00 2.85 -6.41
C LYS A 86 17.96 3.20 -7.90
N SER A 87 18.25 2.24 -8.77
CA SER A 87 18.21 2.44 -10.24
C SER A 87 16.80 2.69 -10.76
N GLN A 88 15.80 2.20 -10.02
CA GLN A 88 14.40 2.31 -10.36
C GLN A 88 13.70 3.48 -9.68
N TYR A 89 14.41 4.28 -8.89
CA TYR A 89 13.83 5.44 -8.23
C TYR A 89 13.40 6.48 -9.27
N ARG A 90 12.28 7.16 -9.02
CA ARG A 90 11.76 8.20 -9.91
C ARG A 90 11.32 9.42 -9.10
N LYS A 91 11.38 10.58 -9.74
CA LYS A 91 10.81 11.83 -9.24
C LYS A 91 9.78 12.33 -10.22
N PHE A 92 8.64 12.76 -9.71
CA PHE A 92 7.53 13.27 -10.48
C PHE A 92 7.32 14.74 -10.11
N LYS A 93 7.60 15.64 -11.06
CA LYS A 93 7.13 17.02 -10.94
C LYS A 93 5.62 17.04 -11.17
N ILE A 94 4.87 17.54 -10.19
CA ILE A 94 3.42 17.75 -10.31
C ILE A 94 3.18 18.89 -11.31
N LYS A 95 2.20 18.71 -12.20
CA LYS A 95 1.91 19.67 -13.28
C LYS A 95 0.51 20.26 -13.21
N THR A 96 -0.45 19.50 -12.70
CA THR A 96 -1.89 19.81 -12.91
C THR A 96 -2.60 20.33 -11.66
N ILE A 97 -1.97 20.18 -10.49
CA ILE A 97 -2.57 20.53 -9.20
C ILE A 97 -1.91 21.80 -8.66
N GLU A 98 -2.72 22.84 -8.48
CA GLU A 98 -2.34 24.09 -7.81
C GLU A 98 -2.72 24.03 -6.33
N GLY A 99 -1.84 24.55 -5.45
CA GLY A 99 -2.06 24.50 -3.99
C GLY A 99 -1.70 23.16 -3.33
N SER A 100 -2.05 23.00 -2.05
CA SER A 100 -1.73 21.80 -1.25
C SER A 100 -2.87 20.78 -1.34
N ASN A 101 -2.87 19.96 -2.39
CA ASN A 101 -3.84 18.86 -2.56
C ASN A 101 -3.12 17.55 -2.83
N ASP A 102 -2.67 16.90 -1.75
CA ASP A 102 -1.81 15.74 -1.80
C ASP A 102 -2.50 14.52 -2.44
N VAL A 103 -3.81 14.34 -2.23
CA VAL A 103 -4.60 13.28 -2.86
C VAL A 103 -4.62 13.45 -4.39
N GLY A 104 -4.87 14.68 -4.88
CA GLY A 104 -4.84 14.98 -6.30
C GLY A 104 -3.45 14.78 -6.92
N MET A 105 -2.41 15.18 -6.20
CA MET A 105 -1.03 14.99 -6.61
C MET A 105 -0.65 13.51 -6.70
N MET A 106 -1.03 12.71 -5.70
CA MET A 106 -0.81 11.26 -5.68
C MET A 106 -1.53 10.57 -6.85
N ALA A 107 -2.79 10.97 -7.12
CA ALA A 107 -3.54 10.46 -8.26
C ALA A 107 -2.86 10.78 -9.60
N GLU A 108 -2.34 12.01 -9.78
CA GLU A 108 -1.58 12.39 -10.99
C GLU A 108 -0.35 11.48 -11.17
N ILE A 109 0.40 11.24 -10.09
CA ILE A 109 1.61 10.40 -10.11
C ILE A 109 1.26 8.96 -10.50
N LEU A 110 0.30 8.35 -9.81
CA LEU A 110 -0.09 6.95 -10.06
C LEU A 110 -0.60 6.80 -11.48
N PHE A 111 -1.43 7.73 -11.96
CA PHE A 111 -1.92 7.71 -13.33
C PHE A 111 -0.78 7.76 -14.36
N ARG A 112 0.21 8.64 -14.14
CA ARG A 112 1.39 8.74 -15.00
C ARG A 112 2.27 7.49 -14.91
N ARG A 113 2.50 6.97 -13.70
CA ARG A 113 3.25 5.74 -13.42
C ARG A 113 2.69 4.55 -14.19
N PHE A 114 1.37 4.35 -14.18
CA PHE A 114 0.72 3.20 -14.82
C PHE A 114 0.54 3.36 -16.33
N ARG A 115 0.77 4.57 -16.88
CA ARG A 115 0.88 4.79 -18.33
C ARG A 115 2.21 4.34 -18.93
N HIS A 116 3.18 3.91 -18.11
CA HIS A 116 4.45 3.35 -18.55
C HIS A 116 4.41 1.81 -18.53
N PRO A 117 3.95 1.14 -19.61
CA PRO A 117 3.89 -0.33 -19.68
C PRO A 117 5.28 -0.98 -19.67
N GLU A 118 6.33 -0.23 -20.01
CA GLU A 118 7.71 -0.68 -19.99
C GLU A 118 8.29 -0.79 -18.57
N TRP A 119 7.62 -0.21 -17.57
CA TRP A 119 8.03 -0.35 -16.18
C TRP A 119 7.41 -1.60 -15.56
N PRO A 120 8.20 -2.43 -14.83
CA PRO A 120 7.66 -3.61 -14.17
C PRO A 120 6.47 -3.28 -13.27
N GLN A 121 5.42 -4.10 -13.33
CA GLN A 121 4.28 -3.97 -12.43
C GLN A 121 4.73 -4.20 -10.98
N PRO A 122 4.33 -3.34 -10.02
CA PRO A 122 4.56 -3.60 -8.61
C PRO A 122 3.65 -4.72 -8.10
N ASP A 123 4.15 -5.48 -7.14
CA ASP A 123 3.36 -6.46 -6.40
C ASP A 123 2.67 -5.82 -5.18
N LEU A 124 3.27 -4.73 -4.66
CA LEU A 124 2.76 -3.93 -3.56
C LEU A 124 3.08 -2.45 -3.79
N ILE A 125 2.10 -1.59 -3.52
CA ILE A 125 2.28 -0.14 -3.49
C ILE A 125 2.06 0.35 -2.07
N LEU A 126 2.97 1.19 -1.60
CA LEU A 126 2.89 1.94 -0.35
C LEU A 126 2.72 3.42 -0.68
N LEU A 127 1.76 4.07 -0.05
CA LEU A 127 1.53 5.50 -0.18
C LEU A 127 1.83 6.14 1.19
N ASP A 128 2.72 7.12 1.20
CA ASP A 128 3.00 7.97 2.36
C ASP A 128 2.08 9.19 2.27
N GLY A 129 0.92 9.08 2.93
CA GLY A 129 -0.19 10.05 2.85
C GLY A 129 -1.56 9.43 3.04
#